data_AF-A0A644V3P2-F1
#
_entry.id   AF-A0A644V3P2-F1
#
_cell.length_a   1.000
_cell.length_b   1.000
_cell.length_c   1.000
_cell.angle_alpha   90.00
_cell.angle_beta   90.00
_cell.angle_gamma   90.00
#
_symmetry.space_group_name_H-M   'P 1'
#
loop_
_entity.id
_entity.type
_entity.pdbx_description
1 polymer ?
#
loop_
_entity_poly.entity_id
_entity_poly.type
_entity_poly.pdbx_seq_one_letter_code
_entity_poly.pdbx_strand_id
1 'polypeptide(L)'
;MPFCSNCGNTLKAGSKFCSKCGAQLSAPGSGACPVCQKPVSGNEKFCVHCGASIGSTVNGPASAPPPPAAPTAGYPQNTIPPAPPSYNAPPATPPVKRKKKGGCIRKTLLLIVLLAVAGLTALYFLGDDPNVPGPGEDGLTGTDIPGIVSVDDSVPEETVTETPVETGDPRQAAETVEEAFARADTSLLKQMLTPHSQEIYKDAFREIKPYMSEYSKAFKNRKLKVSTPIYALYEFTGDDGQKYTAEFALSDDGQWKLVRF
;
A
#
# COMPACT_ATOMS: atom_id res chain seq x y z
N MET A 1 10.20 36.93 31.03
CA MET A 1 10.24 38.02 30.03
C MET A 1 11.31 37.70 28.99
N PRO A 2 10.99 37.67 27.68
CA PRO A 2 12.01 37.56 26.64
C PRO A 2 12.82 38.86 26.51
N PHE A 3 14.10 38.75 26.17
CA PHE A 3 15.02 39.88 25.96
C PHE A 3 15.55 39.87 24.52
N CYS A 4 15.87 41.03 23.98
CA CYS A 4 16.43 41.17 22.63
C CYS A 4 17.86 40.63 22.59
N SER A 5 18.14 39.67 21.71
CA SER A 5 19.50 39.11 21.54
C SER A 5 20.53 40.12 21.00
N ASN A 6 20.08 41.23 20.41
CA ASN A 6 20.95 42.25 19.84
C ASN A 6 21.29 43.37 20.84
N CYS A 7 20.32 43.83 21.65
CA CYS A 7 20.52 44.98 22.56
C CYS A 7 20.17 44.72 24.04
N GLY A 8 19.74 43.51 24.39
CA GLY A 8 19.39 43.13 25.77
C GLY A 8 18.09 43.73 26.31
N ASN A 9 17.38 44.58 25.55
CA ASN A 9 16.16 45.20 26.04
C ASN A 9 15.00 44.21 26.19
N THR A 10 14.14 44.42 27.19
CA THR A 10 12.95 43.60 27.43
C THR A 10 11.97 43.69 26.26
N LEU A 11 11.49 42.54 25.79
CA LEU A 11 10.57 42.43 24.67
C LEU A 11 9.12 42.36 25.16
N LYS A 12 8.23 43.02 24.43
CA LYS A 12 6.78 42.92 24.63
C LYS A 12 6.29 41.63 23.96
N ALA A 13 5.34 40.92 24.57
CA ALA A 13 4.79 39.69 23.97
C ALA A 13 4.21 39.99 22.57
N GLY A 14 4.63 39.23 21.56
CA GLY A 14 4.14 39.35 20.17
C GLY A 14 4.79 40.44 19.30
N SER A 15 5.83 41.15 19.76
CA SER A 15 6.52 42.16 18.93
C SER A 15 7.38 41.50 17.84
N LYS A 16 7.20 41.90 16.58
CA LYS A 16 8.01 41.48 15.40
C LYS A 16 9.37 42.19 15.31
N PHE A 17 9.55 43.29 16.02
CA PHE A 17 10.78 44.08 16.03
C PHE A 17 11.06 44.60 17.44
N CYS A 18 12.33 44.76 17.79
CA CYS A 18 12.72 45.39 19.03
C CYS A 18 12.44 46.90 18.95
N SER A 19 11.63 47.41 19.88
CA SER A 19 11.28 48.84 19.96
C SER A 19 12.45 49.77 20.28
N LYS A 20 13.61 49.22 20.69
CA LYS A 20 14.80 50.00 21.04
C LYS A 20 15.87 50.01 19.96
N CYS A 21 16.22 48.86 19.38
CA CYS A 21 17.29 48.77 18.39
C CYS A 21 16.80 48.49 16.97
N GLY A 22 15.49 48.30 16.75
CA GLY A 22 14.92 48.01 15.44
C GLY A 22 15.19 46.59 14.93
N ALA A 23 15.93 45.75 15.68
CA ALA A 23 16.23 44.39 15.27
C ALA A 23 14.94 43.57 15.08
N GLN A 24 14.83 42.90 13.93
CA GLN A 24 13.70 42.01 13.65
C GLN A 24 13.76 40.80 14.59
N LEU A 25 12.69 40.63 15.35
CA LEU A 25 12.49 39.49 16.22
C LEU A 25 11.84 38.44 15.34
N SER A 26 12.60 37.41 14.98
CA SER A 26 12.10 36.30 14.17
C SER A 26 10.82 35.77 14.81
N ALA A 27 9.69 35.94 14.12
CA ALA A 27 8.49 35.20 14.47
C ALA A 27 8.85 33.70 14.47
N PRO A 28 8.35 32.90 15.41
CA PRO A 28 8.47 31.45 15.30
C PRO A 28 7.67 31.05 14.06
N GLY A 29 8.33 30.93 12.90
CA GLY A 29 7.58 30.61 11.68
C GLY A 29 8.21 30.80 10.31
N SER A 30 9.22 31.65 10.08
CA SER A 30 9.64 31.94 8.70
C SER A 30 11.14 32.12 8.55
N GLY A 31 11.85 31.01 8.40
CA GLY A 31 13.24 31.00 7.94
C GLY A 31 13.33 30.19 6.64
N ALA A 32 14.12 30.64 5.67
CA ALA A 32 14.52 29.78 4.56
C ALA A 32 15.58 28.79 5.04
N CYS A 33 15.59 27.57 4.48
CA CYS A 33 16.60 26.57 4.79
C CYS A 33 18.00 27.09 4.41
N PRO A 34 19.01 27.04 5.31
CA PRO A 34 20.36 27.51 5.00
C PRO A 34 21.08 26.63 3.96
N VAL A 35 20.59 25.40 3.72
CA VAL A 35 21.20 24.45 2.78
C VAL A 35 20.56 24.54 1.39
N CYS A 36 19.23 24.57 1.29
CA CYS A 36 18.54 24.53 -0.01
C CYS A 36 17.74 25.80 -0.34
N GLN A 37 17.74 26.80 0.56
CA GLN A 37 17.08 28.11 0.44
C GLN A 37 15.56 28.07 0.23
N LYS A 38 14.94 26.89 0.32
CA LYS A 38 13.48 26.77 0.28
C LYS A 38 12.87 27.21 1.61
N PRO A 39 11.65 27.80 1.60
CA PRO A 39 10.98 28.26 2.82
C PRO A 39 10.77 27.09 3.79
N VAL A 40 11.00 27.33 5.08
CA VAL A 40 10.78 26.36 6.16
C VAL A 40 9.80 26.97 7.15
N SER A 41 8.83 26.16 7.57
CA SER A 41 7.89 26.55 8.62
C SER A 41 8.66 26.56 9.94
N GLY A 42 8.71 27.70 10.62
CA GLY A 42 9.67 27.98 11.69
C GLY A 42 9.48 27.20 13.02
N ASN A 43 8.83 26.05 12.98
CA ASN A 43 8.72 25.07 14.06
C ASN A 43 9.30 23.69 13.67
N GLU A 44 9.90 23.53 12.49
CA GLU A 44 10.45 22.27 12.01
C GLU A 44 11.93 22.12 12.40
N LYS A 45 12.30 20.99 13.04
CA LYS A 45 13.70 20.67 13.38
C LYS A 45 14.55 20.33 12.16
N PHE A 46 13.91 20.00 11.04
CA PHE A 46 14.52 19.60 9.78
C PHE A 46 13.76 20.21 8.60
N CYS A 47 14.47 20.55 7.51
CA CYS A 47 13.85 21.06 6.30
C CYS A 47 13.16 19.93 5.52
N VAL A 48 11.85 20.05 5.30
CA VAL A 48 11.05 19.08 4.51
C VAL A 48 11.52 18.91 3.06
N HIS A 49 12.26 19.88 2.53
CA HIS A 49 12.70 19.86 1.13
C HIS A 49 14.09 19.26 0.90
N CYS A 50 14.95 19.19 1.93
CA CYS A 50 16.32 18.69 1.75
C CYS A 50 16.86 17.88 2.95
N GLY A 51 16.11 17.78 4.04
CA GLY A 51 16.51 17.03 5.24
C GLY A 51 17.48 17.74 6.19
N ALA A 52 17.96 18.94 5.85
CA ALA A 52 18.91 19.67 6.70
C ALA A 52 18.30 20.11 8.04
N SER A 53 19.02 19.96 9.15
CA SER A 53 18.58 20.39 10.47
C SER A 53 18.50 21.92 10.58
N ILE A 54 17.35 22.44 11.01
CA ILE A 54 17.07 23.86 11.17
C ILE A 54 16.96 24.14 12.66
N GLY A 55 17.93 24.87 13.23
CA GLY A 55 17.92 25.23 14.65
C GLY A 55 19.23 24.97 15.40
N SER A 56 20.24 24.37 14.77
CA SER A 56 21.58 24.33 15.34
C SER A 56 22.32 25.60 14.92
N THR A 57 22.41 26.56 15.84
CA THR A 57 23.41 27.63 15.76
C THR A 57 24.76 26.99 15.47
N VAL A 58 25.28 27.22 14.25
CA VAL A 58 26.67 26.96 13.92
C VAL A 58 27.51 27.90 14.78
N ASN A 59 28.07 27.35 15.85
CA ASN A 59 29.43 27.67 16.25
C ASN A 59 30.26 26.43 15.89
N GLY A 60 30.98 26.50 14.77
CA GLY A 60 32.24 25.78 14.62
C GLY A 60 33.40 26.76 14.82
N PRO A 61 34.69 26.33 14.84
CA PRO A 61 35.21 24.96 14.73
C PRO A 61 36.34 24.63 15.75
N ALA A 62 36.59 23.35 16.08
CA ALA A 62 37.92 22.89 16.52
C ALA A 62 38.00 21.36 16.53
N SER A 63 39.03 20.85 15.86
CA SER A 63 39.47 19.47 15.81
C SER A 63 39.56 18.85 17.20
N ALA A 64 38.84 17.75 17.43
CA ALA A 64 39.26 16.78 18.43
C ALA A 64 40.54 16.10 17.90
N PRO A 65 41.61 15.98 18.71
CA PRO A 65 42.80 15.25 18.29
C PRO A 65 42.44 13.79 17.99
N PRO A 66 43.13 13.14 17.03
CA PRO A 66 42.92 11.73 16.77
C PRO A 66 43.22 10.92 18.04
N PRO A 67 42.45 9.85 18.33
CA PRO A 67 42.77 8.95 19.42
C PRO A 67 44.19 8.39 19.24
N PRO A 68 44.97 8.21 20.31
CA PRO A 68 46.34 7.73 20.22
C PRO A 68 46.41 6.38 19.49
N ALA A 69 47.41 6.28 18.61
CA ALA A 69 47.69 5.11 17.80
C ALA A 69 47.74 3.85 18.68
N ALA A 70 46.77 2.95 18.48
CA ALA A 70 46.91 1.56 18.85
C ALA A 70 47.96 0.93 17.90
N PRO A 71 48.85 0.06 18.40
CA PRO A 71 49.95 -0.49 17.63
C PRO A 71 49.45 -1.25 16.40
N THR A 72 50.08 -0.93 15.26
CA THR A 72 50.00 -1.62 13.99
C THR A 72 50.42 -3.09 14.16
N ALA A 73 49.45 -3.97 14.41
CA ALA A 73 49.54 -5.38 14.04
C ALA A 73 48.87 -5.52 12.67
N GLY A 74 49.62 -6.01 11.70
CA GLY A 74 49.30 -5.96 10.27
C GLY A 74 47.92 -6.50 9.92
N TYR A 75 47.14 -5.68 9.22
CA TYR A 75 46.04 -6.14 8.40
C TYR A 75 46.62 -6.92 7.21
N PRO A 76 46.26 -8.20 7.00
CA PRO A 76 46.57 -8.88 5.75
C PRO A 76 45.81 -8.21 4.60
N GLN A 77 46.46 -8.17 3.44
CA GLN A 77 45.90 -7.60 2.22
C GLN A 77 44.54 -8.21 1.88
N ASN A 78 43.61 -7.30 1.56
CA ASN A 78 42.66 -7.36 0.45
C ASN A 78 42.57 -8.73 -0.25
N THR A 79 41.81 -9.65 0.34
CA THR A 79 41.28 -10.79 -0.40
C THR A 79 39.93 -10.39 -0.97
N ILE A 80 39.85 -10.48 -2.29
CA ILE A 80 38.62 -10.55 -3.06
C ILE A 80 37.59 -11.39 -2.27
N PRO A 81 36.36 -10.88 -2.01
CA PRO A 81 35.33 -11.71 -1.40
C PRO A 81 35.17 -12.96 -2.25
N PRO A 82 35.09 -14.17 -1.65
CA PRO A 82 34.93 -15.39 -2.42
C PRO A 82 33.71 -15.23 -3.32
N ALA A 83 33.87 -15.63 -4.59
CA ALA A 83 32.76 -15.77 -5.50
C ALA A 83 31.61 -16.47 -4.76
N PRO A 84 30.33 -16.06 -4.97
CA PRO A 84 29.21 -16.79 -4.41
C PRO A 84 29.41 -18.28 -4.72
N PRO A 85 29.06 -19.19 -3.79
CA PRO A 85 29.13 -20.61 -4.09
C PRO A 85 28.42 -20.81 -5.42
N SER A 86 29.13 -21.40 -6.38
CA SER A 86 28.52 -21.87 -7.61
C SER A 86 27.41 -22.81 -7.16
N TYR A 87 26.17 -22.33 -7.18
CA TYR A 87 25.01 -23.21 -7.08
C TYR A 87 25.17 -24.10 -8.30
N ASN A 88 25.72 -25.30 -8.11
CA ASN A 88 25.59 -26.34 -9.09
C ASN A 88 24.10 -26.40 -9.34
N ALA A 89 23.70 -25.98 -10.55
CA ALA A 89 22.38 -26.29 -11.05
C ALA A 89 22.18 -27.79 -10.73
N PRO A 90 21.05 -28.16 -10.09
CA PRO A 90 20.72 -29.57 -9.94
C PRO A 90 20.94 -30.22 -11.32
N PRO A 91 21.63 -31.38 -11.39
CA PRO A 91 21.90 -32.02 -12.67
C PRO A 91 20.59 -32.08 -13.43
N ALA A 92 20.60 -31.50 -14.64
CA ALA A 92 19.45 -31.41 -15.50
C ALA A 92 18.78 -32.79 -15.50
N THR A 93 17.58 -32.85 -14.92
CA THR A 93 16.79 -34.07 -14.91
C THR A 93 16.70 -34.55 -16.35
N PRO A 94 16.99 -35.84 -16.63
CA PRO A 94 16.90 -36.35 -17.99
C PRO A 94 15.51 -36.04 -18.56
N PRO A 95 15.39 -35.70 -19.85
CA PRO A 95 14.11 -35.39 -20.44
C PRO A 95 13.19 -36.60 -20.30
N VAL A 96 12.19 -36.49 -19.42
CA VAL A 96 11.16 -37.50 -19.28
C VAL A 96 10.38 -37.52 -20.60
N LYS A 97 10.65 -38.55 -21.43
CA LYS A 97 9.88 -38.82 -22.65
C LYS A 97 8.40 -38.93 -22.26
N ARG A 98 7.62 -37.90 -22.57
CA ARG A 98 6.17 -37.93 -22.40
C ARG A 98 5.59 -38.99 -23.32
N LYS A 99 5.16 -40.10 -22.73
CA LYS A 99 4.47 -41.19 -23.43
C LYS A 99 3.11 -40.66 -23.88
N LYS A 100 2.92 -40.53 -25.20
CA LYS A 100 1.67 -40.13 -25.84
C LYS A 100 0.61 -41.20 -25.55
N LYS A 101 -0.18 -41.01 -24.49
CA LYS A 101 -1.31 -41.91 -24.16
C LYS A 101 -2.57 -41.33 -24.82
N GLY A 102 -2.82 -41.77 -26.05
CA GLY A 102 -4.08 -41.53 -26.73
C GLY A 102 -5.23 -42.19 -25.98
N GLY A 103 -6.39 -41.54 -25.99
CA GLY A 103 -7.66 -42.13 -25.57
C GLY A 103 -8.21 -41.61 -24.24
N CYS A 104 -8.76 -40.39 -24.23
CA CYS A 104 -9.76 -39.98 -23.23
C CYS A 104 -10.78 -38.96 -23.78
N ILE A 105 -10.42 -38.20 -24.83
CA ILE A 105 -11.29 -37.18 -25.43
C ILE A 105 -12.61 -37.75 -25.98
N ARG A 106 -12.60 -38.98 -26.52
CA ARG A 106 -13.82 -39.63 -27.05
C ARG A 106 -14.85 -39.96 -25.97
N LYS A 107 -14.42 -40.29 -24.74
CA LYS A 107 -15.35 -40.61 -23.64
C LYS A 107 -15.94 -39.35 -23.03
N THR A 108 -15.14 -38.29 -22.89
CA THR A 108 -15.60 -36.99 -22.38
C THR A 108 -16.59 -36.34 -23.35
N LEU A 109 -16.33 -36.40 -24.67
CA LEU A 109 -17.21 -35.81 -25.67
C LEU A 109 -18.56 -36.56 -25.77
N LEU A 110 -18.55 -37.89 -25.60
CA LEU A 110 -19.79 -38.69 -25.57
C LEU A 110 -20.63 -38.40 -24.31
N LEU A 111 -19.97 -38.19 -23.16
CA LEU A 111 -20.64 -37.84 -21.90
C LEU A 111 -21.27 -36.44 -21.97
N ILE A 112 -20.56 -35.45 -22.55
CA ILE A 112 -21.08 -34.09 -22.73
C ILE A 112 -22.30 -34.08 -23.68
N VAL A 113 -22.26 -34.85 -24.77
CA VAL A 113 -23.40 -34.96 -25.70
C VAL A 113 -24.61 -35.63 -25.03
N LEU A 114 -24.41 -36.65 -24.19
CA LEU A 114 -25.51 -37.27 -23.44
C LEU A 114 -26.16 -36.31 -22.44
N LEU A 115 -25.36 -35.50 -21.74
CA LEU A 115 -25.88 -34.50 -20.80
C LEU A 115 -26.62 -33.36 -21.52
N ALA A 116 -26.14 -32.95 -22.70
CA ALA A 116 -26.82 -31.93 -23.51
C ALA A 116 -28.18 -32.43 -24.04
N VAL A 117 -28.26 -33.69 -24.49
CA VAL A 117 -29.53 -34.29 -24.94
C VAL A 117 -30.49 -34.46 -23.77
N ALA A 118 -30.01 -34.94 -22.61
CA ALA A 118 -30.84 -35.09 -21.41
C ALA A 118 -31.36 -33.75 -20.87
N GLY A 119 -30.51 -32.71 -20.88
CA GLY A 119 -30.90 -31.35 -20.48
C GLY A 119 -31.89 -30.71 -21.45
N LEU A 120 -31.72 -30.93 -22.75
CA LEU A 120 -32.66 -30.45 -23.77
C LEU A 120 -34.02 -31.15 -23.63
N THR A 121 -34.04 -32.47 -23.39
CA THR A 121 -35.29 -33.20 -23.13
C THR A 121 -35.98 -32.73 -21.85
N ALA A 122 -35.24 -32.45 -20.77
CA ALA A 122 -35.83 -31.91 -19.54
C ALA A 122 -36.48 -30.54 -19.79
N LEU A 123 -35.84 -29.65 -20.56
CA LEU A 123 -36.42 -28.36 -20.96
C LEU A 123 -37.67 -28.50 -21.82
N TYR A 124 -37.77 -29.55 -22.65
CA TYR A 124 -38.99 -29.86 -23.39
C TYR A 124 -40.14 -30.40 -22.52
N PHE A 125 -39.85 -31.01 -21.36
CA PHE A 125 -40.86 -31.54 -20.43
C PHE A 125 -41.20 -30.59 -19.25
N LEU A 126 -40.38 -29.56 -18.97
CA LEU A 126 -40.63 -28.54 -17.93
C LEU A 126 -41.30 -27.25 -18.47
N GLY A 127 -41.65 -27.21 -19.76
CA GLY A 127 -42.30 -26.06 -20.40
C GLY A 127 -43.83 -26.06 -20.37
N ASP A 128 -44.45 -27.12 -19.86
CA ASP A 128 -45.91 -27.25 -19.80
C ASP A 128 -46.29 -27.64 -18.36
N ASP A 129 -46.76 -26.66 -17.57
CA ASP A 129 -47.70 -26.99 -16.52
C ASP A 129 -48.82 -25.92 -16.39
N PRO A 130 -50.06 -26.37 -16.21
CA PRO A 130 -51.27 -25.58 -16.27
C PRO A 130 -51.62 -24.91 -14.94
N ASN A 131 -52.43 -23.86 -15.06
CA ASN A 131 -53.21 -23.22 -14.01
C ASN A 131 -54.00 -24.23 -13.14
N VAL A 132 -53.70 -24.34 -11.83
CA VAL A 132 -54.56 -25.01 -10.82
C VAL A 132 -54.40 -24.33 -9.44
N PRO A 133 -55.50 -24.16 -8.67
CA PRO A 133 -55.64 -23.16 -7.60
C PRO A 133 -55.26 -23.69 -6.20
N GLY A 134 -55.10 -22.75 -5.25
CA GLY A 134 -54.68 -23.04 -3.88
C GLY A 134 -55.75 -23.72 -3.00
N PRO A 135 -55.31 -24.31 -1.88
CA PRO A 135 -56.07 -24.46 -0.63
C PRO A 135 -55.42 -23.58 0.46
N GLY A 136 -56.13 -23.00 1.40
CA GLY A 136 -57.10 -23.63 2.28
C GLY A 136 -56.53 -23.55 3.70
N GLU A 137 -57.35 -23.02 4.59
CA GLU A 137 -57.17 -22.74 6.00
C GLU A 137 -56.84 -23.93 6.92
N ASP A 138 -55.91 -23.75 7.86
CA ASP A 138 -55.86 -24.26 9.26
C ASP A 138 -54.43 -24.07 9.81
N GLY A 139 -54.15 -23.24 10.81
CA GLY A 139 -54.72 -23.25 12.15
C GLY A 139 -53.87 -24.14 13.04
N LEU A 140 -52.89 -23.58 13.77
CA LEU A 140 -52.42 -24.14 15.05
C LEU A 140 -51.71 -23.08 15.89
N THR A 141 -52.39 -22.82 17.00
CA THR A 141 -52.17 -21.86 18.07
C THR A 141 -50.96 -22.15 18.94
N GLY A 142 -50.40 -21.10 19.54
CA GLY A 142 -50.01 -21.14 20.94
C GLY A 142 -48.52 -21.03 21.21
N THR A 143 -48.06 -19.80 21.47
CA THR A 143 -47.21 -19.51 22.63
C THR A 143 -47.28 -18.00 22.90
N ASP A 144 -48.10 -17.65 23.88
CA ASP A 144 -48.13 -16.35 24.53
C ASP A 144 -46.72 -15.98 25.03
N ILE A 145 -46.13 -14.95 24.44
CA ILE A 145 -45.01 -14.20 25.02
C ILE A 145 -45.58 -12.85 25.45
N PRO A 146 -45.76 -12.58 26.75
CA PRO A 146 -46.22 -11.28 27.20
C PRO A 146 -45.03 -10.30 27.16
N GLY A 147 -45.08 -9.31 26.27
CA GLY A 147 -44.08 -8.23 26.26
C GLY A 147 -43.83 -7.48 24.95
N ILE A 148 -44.44 -7.87 23.82
CA ILE A 148 -44.34 -7.09 22.59
C ILE A 148 -45.59 -6.23 22.40
N VAL A 149 -45.44 -4.92 22.66
CA VAL A 149 -46.30 -3.92 22.05
C VAL A 149 -46.10 -3.99 20.54
N SER A 150 -47.17 -4.27 19.80
CA SER A 150 -47.21 -4.14 18.35
C SER A 150 -46.92 -2.68 18.01
N VAL A 151 -45.76 -2.42 17.43
CA VAL A 151 -45.46 -1.16 16.76
C VAL A 151 -45.98 -1.30 15.34
N ASP A 152 -46.89 -0.41 14.95
CA ASP A 152 -47.40 -0.26 13.59
C ASP A 152 -46.28 -0.37 12.54
N ASP A 153 -46.42 -1.35 11.66
CA ASP A 153 -45.58 -1.55 10.48
C ASP A 153 -46.00 -0.52 9.42
N SER A 154 -45.46 0.69 9.57
CA SER A 154 -45.45 1.73 8.55
C SER A 154 -44.06 2.35 8.56
N VAL A 155 -43.07 1.51 8.27
CA VAL A 155 -41.73 1.96 7.92
C VAL A 155 -41.79 2.27 6.42
N PRO A 156 -41.77 3.55 6.00
CA PRO A 156 -41.50 3.83 4.60
C PRO A 156 -40.12 3.27 4.29
N GLU A 157 -40.06 2.54 3.19
CA GLU A 157 -38.85 2.10 2.50
C GLU A 157 -37.96 3.34 2.28
N GLU A 158 -37.15 3.68 3.29
CA GLU A 158 -36.02 4.58 3.11
C GLU A 158 -35.06 3.82 2.22
N THR A 159 -35.24 4.06 0.93
CA THR A 159 -34.22 4.00 -0.09
C THR A 159 -32.99 4.70 0.48
N VAL A 160 -32.12 3.90 1.09
CA VAL A 160 -30.76 4.29 1.42
C VAL A 160 -30.12 4.62 0.10
N THR A 161 -30.24 5.88 -0.26
CA THR A 161 -29.43 6.50 -1.29
C THR A 161 -28.06 6.60 -0.61
N GLU A 162 -27.29 5.52 -0.64
CA GLU A 162 -25.85 5.62 -0.43
C GLU A 162 -25.37 6.55 -1.55
N THR A 163 -25.28 7.84 -1.25
CA THR A 163 -24.42 8.74 -2.01
C THR A 163 -23.08 8.02 -2.08
N PRO A 164 -22.60 7.62 -3.27
CA PRO A 164 -21.30 7.00 -3.40
C PRO A 164 -20.33 8.02 -2.80
N VAL A 165 -19.76 7.70 -1.63
CA VAL A 165 -18.58 8.40 -1.15
C VAL A 165 -17.62 8.29 -2.32
N GLU A 166 -17.26 9.43 -2.91
CA GLU A 166 -16.21 9.55 -3.92
C GLU A 166 -14.96 8.98 -3.28
N THR A 167 -14.84 7.67 -3.40
CA THR A 167 -13.76 6.90 -2.83
C THR A 167 -12.57 7.29 -3.69
N GLY A 168 -11.46 7.68 -3.08
CA GLY A 168 -10.27 8.11 -3.83
C GLY A 168 -9.93 7.14 -4.97
N ASP A 169 -9.24 7.59 -6.00
CA ASP A 169 -8.94 6.72 -7.14
C ASP A 169 -7.77 5.77 -6.79
N PRO A 170 -7.97 4.44 -6.70
CA PRO A 170 -6.88 3.48 -6.43
C PRO A 170 -5.78 3.55 -7.49
N ARG A 171 -6.07 4.08 -8.68
CA ARG A 171 -5.09 4.29 -9.74
C ARG A 171 -3.99 5.27 -9.34
N GLN A 172 -4.33 6.34 -8.63
CA GLN A 172 -3.36 7.34 -8.17
C GLN A 172 -2.39 6.75 -7.15
N ALA A 173 -2.90 5.92 -6.23
CA ALA A 173 -2.05 5.17 -5.30
C ALA A 173 -1.12 4.21 -6.04
N ALA A 174 -1.64 3.51 -7.07
CA ALA A 174 -0.82 2.63 -7.90
C ALA A 174 0.26 3.42 -8.67
N GLU A 175 -0.03 4.59 -9.21
CA GLU A 175 0.96 5.45 -9.88
C GLU A 175 2.07 5.92 -8.90
N THR A 176 1.69 6.28 -7.68
CA THR A 176 2.66 6.67 -6.64
C THR A 176 3.57 5.50 -6.26
N VAL A 177 3.00 4.30 -6.13
CA VAL A 177 3.75 3.07 -5.88
C VAL A 177 4.67 2.72 -7.05
N GLU A 178 4.22 2.91 -8.29
CA GLU A 178 5.05 2.73 -9.48
C GLU A 178 6.28 3.65 -9.45
N GLU A 179 6.10 4.92 -9.08
CA GLU A 179 7.18 5.90 -8.96
C GLU A 179 8.16 5.52 -7.84
N ALA A 180 7.65 5.04 -6.71
CA ALA A 180 8.47 4.53 -5.63
C ALA A 180 9.35 3.36 -6.10
N PHE A 181 8.77 2.40 -6.84
CA PHE A 181 9.52 1.29 -7.43
C PHE A 181 10.54 1.79 -8.47
N ALA A 182 10.14 2.70 -9.36
CA ALA A 182 11.00 3.24 -10.41
C ALA A 182 12.26 3.92 -9.84
N ARG A 183 12.11 4.63 -8.73
CA ARG A 183 13.21 5.34 -8.04
C ARG A 183 13.95 4.50 -7.02
N ALA A 184 13.54 3.24 -6.81
CA ALA A 184 13.98 2.41 -5.68
C ALA A 184 13.86 3.15 -4.32
N ASP A 185 12.79 3.95 -4.18
CA ASP A 185 12.50 4.77 -3.01
C ASP A 185 11.72 3.97 -1.97
N THR A 186 12.48 3.33 -1.08
CA THR A 186 11.92 2.53 0.02
C THR A 186 11.17 3.36 1.05
N SER A 187 11.47 4.66 1.16
CA SER A 187 10.79 5.54 2.12
C SER A 187 9.39 5.90 1.62
N LEU A 188 9.26 6.26 0.34
CA LEU A 188 7.96 6.48 -0.29
C LEU A 188 7.13 5.19 -0.32
N LEU A 189 7.75 4.06 -0.69
CA LEU A 189 7.07 2.77 -0.68
C LEU A 189 6.53 2.43 0.73
N LYS A 190 7.32 2.67 1.78
CA LYS A 190 6.88 2.48 3.16
C LYS A 190 5.69 3.39 3.52
N GLN A 191 5.66 4.64 3.08
CA GLN A 191 4.53 5.55 3.29
C GLN A 191 3.24 5.10 2.60
N MET A 192 3.38 4.41 1.45
CA MET A 192 2.26 3.87 0.70
C MET A 192 1.69 2.60 1.31
N LEU A 193 2.39 1.93 2.23
CA LEU A 193 1.89 0.70 2.84
C LEU A 193 0.92 0.97 3.99
N THR A 194 -0.05 0.06 4.17
CA THR A 194 -0.85 0.03 5.39
C THR A 194 0.05 -0.16 6.62
N PRO A 195 -0.36 0.30 7.82
CA PRO A 195 0.43 0.09 9.04
C PRO A 195 0.77 -1.38 9.29
N HIS A 196 -0.18 -2.29 9.02
CA HIS A 196 0.05 -3.72 9.16
C HIS A 196 1.09 -4.25 8.17
N SER A 197 0.99 -3.85 6.90
CA SER A 197 1.95 -4.25 5.88
C SER A 197 3.37 -3.71 6.16
N GLN A 198 3.49 -2.50 6.72
CA GLN A 198 4.81 -1.96 7.12
C GLN A 198 5.52 -2.86 8.14
N GLU A 199 4.77 -3.48 9.06
CA GLU A 199 5.33 -4.41 10.04
C GLU A 199 5.76 -5.74 9.38
N ILE A 200 4.96 -6.24 8.44
CA ILE A 200 5.29 -7.46 7.66
C ILE A 200 6.56 -7.26 6.83
N TYR A 201 6.71 -6.11 6.18
CA TYR A 201 7.78 -5.83 5.23
C TYR A 201 9.00 -5.08 5.79
N LYS A 202 9.06 -4.87 7.12
CA LYS A 202 10.08 -4.01 7.76
C LYS A 202 11.53 -4.34 7.39
N ASP A 203 11.85 -5.62 7.20
CA ASP A 203 13.20 -6.09 6.85
C ASP A 203 13.39 -6.30 5.33
N ALA A 204 12.28 -6.37 4.57
CA ALA A 204 12.30 -6.67 3.14
C ALA A 204 12.84 -5.52 2.29
N PHE A 205 12.69 -4.26 2.74
CA PHE A 205 13.06 -3.08 1.93
C PHE A 205 14.52 -3.08 1.45
N ARG A 206 15.45 -3.55 2.29
CA ARG A 206 16.87 -3.64 1.92
C ARG A 206 17.11 -4.68 0.84
N GLU A 207 16.36 -5.78 0.90
CA GLU A 207 16.50 -6.93 0.00
C GLU A 207 15.84 -6.68 -1.35
N ILE A 208 14.68 -6.01 -1.37
CA ILE A 208 13.95 -5.72 -2.61
C ILE A 208 14.54 -4.55 -3.40
N LYS A 209 15.24 -3.61 -2.75
CA LYS A 209 15.78 -2.39 -3.37
C LYS A 209 16.47 -2.62 -4.74
N PRO A 210 17.39 -3.60 -4.90
CA PRO A 210 18.03 -3.85 -6.21
C PRO A 210 17.05 -4.31 -7.31
N TYR A 211 15.89 -4.85 -6.94
CA TYR A 211 14.89 -5.38 -7.88
C TYR A 211 13.74 -4.40 -8.16
N MET A 212 13.57 -3.36 -7.34
CA MET A 212 12.44 -2.42 -7.42
C MET A 212 12.28 -1.79 -8.81
N SER A 213 13.37 -1.35 -9.45
CA SER A 213 13.29 -0.72 -10.76
C SER A 213 12.82 -1.70 -11.85
N GLU A 214 13.17 -2.98 -11.74
CA GLU A 214 12.74 -4.00 -12.70
C GLU A 214 11.26 -4.33 -12.50
N TYR A 215 10.86 -4.47 -11.23
CA TYR A 215 9.46 -4.64 -10.86
C TYR A 215 8.59 -3.48 -11.38
N SER A 216 9.08 -2.23 -11.31
CA SER A 216 8.39 -1.05 -11.85
C SER A 216 8.07 -1.17 -13.34
N LYS A 217 8.99 -1.72 -14.14
CA LYS A 217 8.76 -1.94 -15.59
C LYS A 217 7.60 -2.89 -15.83
N ALA A 218 7.54 -3.99 -15.08
CA ALA A 218 6.44 -4.94 -15.15
C ALA A 218 5.12 -4.29 -14.66
N PHE A 219 5.21 -3.52 -13.56
CA PHE A 219 4.07 -2.86 -12.93
C PHE A 219 3.39 -1.79 -13.80
N LYS A 220 4.12 -1.18 -14.75
CA LYS A 220 3.56 -0.28 -15.77
C LYS A 220 2.47 -0.95 -16.62
N ASN A 221 2.60 -2.26 -16.84
CA ASN A 221 1.66 -3.04 -17.64
C ASN A 221 0.52 -3.65 -16.80
N ARG A 222 0.31 -3.16 -15.59
CA ARG A 222 -0.73 -3.66 -14.67
C ARG A 222 -2.14 -3.55 -15.23
N LYS A 223 -2.93 -4.56 -14.93
CA LYS A 223 -4.34 -4.67 -15.29
C LYS A 223 -5.15 -4.78 -14.00
N LEU A 224 -6.13 -3.91 -13.85
CA LEU A 224 -7.09 -3.98 -12.76
C LEU A 224 -7.95 -5.24 -12.93
N LYS A 225 -7.98 -6.10 -11.91
CA LYS A 225 -8.74 -7.36 -11.89
C LYS A 225 -9.97 -7.28 -11.02
N VAL A 226 -9.83 -6.62 -9.87
CA VAL A 226 -10.91 -6.41 -8.91
C VAL A 226 -10.86 -4.95 -8.50
N SER A 227 -12.03 -4.32 -8.45
CA SER A 227 -12.20 -2.97 -7.93
C SER A 227 -13.51 -2.93 -7.15
N THR A 228 -13.41 -2.69 -5.85
CA THR A 228 -14.54 -2.44 -4.95
C THR A 228 -14.35 -1.06 -4.31
N PRO A 229 -15.34 -0.55 -3.55
CA PRO A 229 -15.18 0.73 -2.85
C PRO A 229 -14.02 0.76 -1.85
N ILE A 230 -13.50 -0.38 -1.39
CA ILE A 230 -12.44 -0.40 -0.35
C ILE A 230 -11.23 -1.27 -0.71
N TYR A 231 -11.24 -1.91 -1.88
CA TYR A 231 -10.19 -2.84 -2.29
C TYR A 231 -9.96 -2.83 -3.80
N ALA A 232 -8.69 -2.92 -4.21
CA ALA A 232 -8.30 -3.03 -5.60
C ALA A 232 -7.18 -4.06 -5.76
N LEU A 233 -7.30 -4.91 -6.78
CA LEU A 233 -6.31 -5.92 -7.13
C LEU A 233 -5.81 -5.66 -8.55
N TYR A 234 -4.50 -5.46 -8.68
CA TYR A 234 -3.83 -5.38 -9.96
C TYR A 234 -3.06 -6.67 -10.24
N GLU A 235 -3.08 -7.14 -11.48
CA GLU A 235 -2.23 -8.22 -11.99
C GLU A 235 -1.33 -7.68 -13.09
N PHE A 236 -0.07 -8.11 -13.10
CA PHE A 236 0.91 -7.80 -14.14
C PHE A 236 1.86 -8.97 -14.34
N THR A 237 2.67 -8.91 -15.39
CA THR A 237 3.60 -9.98 -15.75
C THR A 237 4.97 -9.37 -16.00
N GLY A 238 6.00 -9.98 -15.40
CA GLY A 238 7.39 -9.62 -15.64
C GLY A 238 7.90 -10.10 -16.99
N ASP A 239 9.07 -9.63 -17.39
CA ASP A 239 9.71 -10.03 -18.65
C ASP A 239 10.09 -11.52 -18.69
N ASP A 240 10.22 -12.14 -17.51
CA ASP A 240 10.42 -13.58 -17.32
C ASP A 240 9.12 -14.42 -17.47
N GLY A 241 7.98 -13.77 -17.73
CA GLY A 241 6.68 -14.40 -17.82
C GLY A 241 6.04 -14.75 -16.47
N GLN A 242 6.69 -14.41 -15.34
CA GLN A 242 6.10 -14.60 -14.02
C GLN A 242 4.98 -13.60 -13.79
N LYS A 243 3.88 -14.08 -13.21
CA LYS A 243 2.72 -13.26 -12.86
C LYS A 243 2.85 -12.75 -11.43
N TYR A 244 2.54 -11.47 -11.26
CA TYR A 244 2.58 -10.79 -9.98
C TYR A 244 1.26 -10.08 -9.74
N THR A 245 0.99 -9.79 -8.47
CA THR A 245 -0.20 -9.08 -8.03
C THR A 245 0.17 -7.99 -7.05
N ALA A 246 -0.50 -6.85 -7.14
CA ALA A 246 -0.44 -5.81 -6.12
C ALA A 246 -1.84 -5.51 -5.61
N GLU A 247 -1.97 -5.49 -4.29
CA GLU A 247 -3.23 -5.35 -3.58
C GLU A 247 -3.24 -4.00 -2.88
N PHE A 248 -4.33 -3.26 -3.05
CA PHE A 248 -4.55 -1.96 -2.43
C PHE A 248 -5.85 -2.00 -1.65
N ALA A 249 -5.89 -1.27 -0.53
CA ALA A 249 -7.08 -1.08 0.25
C ALA A 249 -7.24 0.39 0.63
N LEU A 250 -8.49 0.83 0.74
CA LEU A 250 -8.80 2.11 1.35
C LEU A 250 -8.55 1.98 2.86
N SER A 251 -7.62 2.78 3.38
CA SER A 251 -7.32 2.82 4.80
C SER A 251 -8.29 3.76 5.53
N ASP A 252 -8.35 3.65 6.87
CA ASP A 252 -9.26 4.43 7.71
C ASP A 252 -9.04 5.96 7.61
N ASP A 253 -7.87 6.38 7.13
CA ASP A 253 -7.53 7.78 6.83
C ASP A 253 -8.09 8.27 5.49
N GLY A 254 -8.87 7.43 4.79
CA GLY A 254 -9.45 7.71 3.47
C GLY A 254 -8.43 7.64 2.34
N GLN A 255 -7.19 7.19 2.60
CA GLN A 255 -6.16 7.05 1.58
C GLN A 255 -6.07 5.61 1.10
N TRP A 256 -5.92 5.42 -0.21
CA TRP A 256 -5.57 4.13 -0.77
C TRP A 256 -4.12 3.78 -0.43
N LYS A 257 -3.94 2.64 0.22
CA LYS A 257 -2.65 2.13 0.66
C LYS A 257 -2.40 0.76 0.03
N LEU A 258 -1.13 0.51 -0.28
CA LEU A 258 -0.62 -0.77 -0.70
C LEU A 258 -0.68 -1.75 0.49
N VAL A 259 -1.28 -2.91 0.25
CA VAL A 259 -1.40 -3.99 1.23
C VAL A 259 -0.30 -5.02 0.96
N ARG A 260 -0.10 -5.37 -0.31
CA ARG A 260 0.79 -6.46 -0.72
C ARG A 260 1.31 -6.24 -2.12
N PHE A 261 2.56 -6.61 -2.36
CA PHE A 261 3.27 -6.48 -3.64
C PHE A 261 4.36 -7.55 -3.78
#